data_AF-A0A851KN40-F1
#
_entry.id   AF-A0A851KN40-F1
#
_cell.length_a   1.000
_cell.length_b   1.000
_cell.length_c   1.000
_cell.angle_alpha   90.00
_cell.angle_beta   90.00
_cell.angle_gamma   90.00
#
_symmetry.space_group_name_H-M   'P 1'
#
loop_
_entity.id
_entity.type
_entity.pdbx_description
1 polymer ?
#
loop_
_entity_poly.entity_id
_entity_poly.type
_entity_poly.pdbx_seq_one_letter_code
_entity_poly.pdbx_strand_id
1 'polypeptide(L)'
;EEPRGREEAPKAVELQQLLPLGGVYHISALQLPPQAQDIGDWSMVELLDVGLEVYPYSPGKAEDGTQEAVQITLRLPDNVIYFKVPVAAQWDPVGQQWRTDGISKITYEAEEKSITFSMGAFYTVALLQDAHLNLPYQAWELHPAGVDEGLFTVTAVFATIQIQIKDNQCMLSSVVVEEEEMLSHITGKWMSPFALRAALKRAGVNIFPAEYSPKYVPVLRKVSARISWWFFSVFHSGHPLLHWELLLHLTVHFFLQQVREHLTVMKVQNLKLPETSEAFSEEPEFHSTLYHMLKDSASSEAMDKVERAGFLFIDSVYQLLLPTRVLAYS
;
A
#
# COMPACT_ATOMS: atom_id res chain seq x y z
N GLU A 1 5.12 43.33 -17.08
CA GLU A 1 5.46 42.20 -17.97
C GLU A 1 5.25 40.92 -17.19
N GLU A 2 4.15 40.22 -17.48
CA GLU A 2 3.93 38.87 -16.96
C GLU A 2 4.91 37.90 -17.66
N PRO A 3 5.55 36.98 -16.93
CA PRO A 3 6.44 36.02 -17.58
C PRO A 3 5.57 35.02 -18.35
N ARG A 4 5.83 35.00 -19.67
CA ARG A 4 5.29 34.07 -20.66
C ARG A 4 5.31 32.64 -20.13
N GLY A 5 4.23 31.92 -20.45
CA GLY A 5 4.00 30.52 -20.09
C GLY A 5 5.25 29.67 -20.29
N ARG A 6 5.66 29.02 -19.20
CA ARG A 6 6.53 27.86 -19.30
C ARG A 6 5.76 26.82 -20.09
N GLU A 7 6.27 26.51 -21.28
CA GLU A 7 5.94 25.29 -22.02
C GLU A 7 6.10 24.12 -21.05
N GLU A 8 4.98 23.54 -20.60
CA GLU A 8 5.02 22.41 -19.67
C GLU A 8 5.67 21.23 -20.39
N ALA A 9 6.83 20.79 -19.87
CA ALA A 9 7.52 19.60 -20.34
C ALA A 9 6.55 18.40 -20.42
N PRO A 10 6.77 17.43 -21.32
CA PRO A 10 5.93 16.23 -21.43
C PRO A 10 5.75 15.59 -20.05
N LYS A 11 4.49 15.49 -19.59
CA LYS A 11 4.10 14.96 -18.26
C LYS A 11 4.10 13.43 -18.27
N ALA A 12 5.25 12.85 -18.59
CA ALA A 12 5.47 11.42 -18.47
C ALA A 12 5.22 11.00 -17.01
N VAL A 13 4.50 9.89 -16.84
CA VAL A 13 4.17 9.35 -15.51
C VAL A 13 5.38 8.62 -14.96
N GLU A 14 5.77 8.98 -13.74
CA GLU A 14 6.80 8.25 -13.00
C GLU A 14 6.16 7.05 -12.26
N LEU A 15 6.35 5.84 -12.80
CA LEU A 15 5.79 4.60 -12.23
C LEU A 15 6.41 4.21 -10.88
N GLN A 16 7.52 4.84 -10.47
CA GLN A 16 8.06 4.71 -9.11
C GLN A 16 7.13 5.42 -8.10
N GLN A 17 6.50 6.52 -8.50
CA GLN A 17 5.57 7.25 -7.65
C GLN A 17 4.13 6.77 -7.84
N LEU A 18 3.68 6.63 -9.08
CA LEU A 18 2.28 6.41 -9.44
C LEU A 18 2.05 4.98 -9.96
N LEU A 19 1.19 4.23 -9.29
CA LEU A 19 0.85 2.84 -9.64
C LEU A 19 -0.52 2.75 -10.32
N PRO A 20 -0.65 1.95 -11.40
CA PRO A 20 -1.94 1.69 -12.02
C PRO A 20 -2.79 0.79 -11.13
N LEU A 21 -4.03 1.24 -10.88
CA LEU A 21 -5.03 0.56 -10.08
C LEU A 21 -6.31 0.35 -10.90
N GLY A 22 -7.04 -0.74 -10.64
CA GLY A 22 -8.27 -1.07 -11.37
C GLY A 22 -8.05 -1.68 -12.77
N GLY A 23 -6.80 -1.87 -13.17
CA GLY A 23 -6.44 -2.45 -14.47
C GLY A 23 -6.17 -1.40 -15.55
N VAL A 24 -6.16 -1.86 -16.79
CA VAL A 24 -5.92 -1.04 -17.99
C VAL A 24 -7.14 -1.12 -18.88
N TYR A 25 -7.64 0.04 -19.29
CA TYR A 25 -8.83 0.19 -20.12
C TYR A 25 -8.40 0.39 -21.58
N HIS A 26 -8.75 -0.57 -22.44
CA HIS A 26 -8.58 -0.43 -23.87
C HIS A 26 -9.86 0.15 -24.46
N ILE A 27 -9.80 1.40 -24.88
CA ILE A 27 -10.97 2.13 -25.38
C ILE A 27 -10.83 2.27 -26.89
N SER A 28 -11.87 1.89 -27.63
CA SER A 28 -11.91 1.98 -29.09
C SER A 28 -13.36 2.10 -29.56
N ALA A 29 -13.58 2.88 -30.61
CA ALA A 29 -14.84 2.82 -31.34
C ALA A 29 -14.81 1.61 -32.27
N LEU A 30 -15.93 0.88 -32.34
CA LEU A 30 -16.04 -0.35 -33.11
C LEU A 30 -17.14 -0.16 -34.14
N GLN A 31 -16.91 -0.65 -35.36
CA GLN A 31 -17.90 -0.62 -36.41
C GLN A 31 -18.94 -1.70 -36.15
N LEU A 32 -20.22 -1.30 -36.14
CA LEU A 32 -21.30 -2.28 -36.04
C LEU A 32 -21.32 -3.14 -37.30
N PRO A 33 -21.50 -4.47 -37.18
CA PRO A 33 -21.75 -5.32 -38.33
C PRO A 33 -22.96 -4.83 -39.12
N PRO A 34 -23.03 -5.11 -40.44
CA PRO A 34 -24.20 -4.80 -41.25
C PRO A 34 -25.48 -5.26 -40.56
N GLN A 35 -26.41 -4.33 -40.36
CA GLN A 35 -27.72 -4.64 -39.78
C GLN A 35 -28.67 -5.13 -40.87
N ALA A 36 -29.66 -5.94 -40.48
CA ALA A 36 -30.68 -6.40 -41.42
C ALA A 36 -31.44 -5.21 -42.01
N GLN A 37 -31.66 -5.24 -43.32
CA GLN A 37 -32.43 -4.24 -44.05
C GLN A 37 -33.62 -4.92 -44.73
N ASP A 38 -34.79 -4.32 -44.58
CA ASP A 38 -35.99 -4.79 -45.24
C ASP A 38 -36.03 -4.21 -46.66
N ILE A 39 -35.97 -5.09 -47.65
CA ILE A 39 -36.03 -4.77 -49.07
C ILE A 39 -37.26 -5.48 -49.64
N GLY A 40 -38.39 -4.77 -49.67
CA GLY A 40 -39.69 -5.35 -49.99
C GLY A 40 -40.19 -6.27 -48.86
N ASP A 41 -40.55 -7.51 -49.20
CA ASP A 41 -40.99 -8.53 -48.24
C ASP A 41 -39.83 -9.37 -47.66
N TRP A 42 -38.58 -9.02 -48.01
CA TRP A 42 -37.38 -9.74 -47.59
C TRP A 42 -36.59 -8.93 -46.56
N SER A 43 -36.13 -9.59 -45.51
CA SER A 43 -35.10 -9.05 -44.62
C SER A 43 -33.75 -9.63 -45.01
N MET A 44 -32.83 -8.78 -45.45
CA MET A 44 -31.51 -9.18 -45.95
C MET A 44 -30.41 -8.58 -45.08
N VAL A 45 -29.38 -9.37 -44.76
CA VAL A 45 -28.21 -8.93 -44.00
C VAL A 45 -26.95 -9.38 -44.72
N GLU A 46 -25.98 -8.48 -44.86
CA GLU A 46 -24.66 -8.82 -45.38
C GLU A 46 -23.85 -9.56 -44.31
N LEU A 47 -23.35 -10.75 -44.66
CA LEU A 47 -22.48 -11.53 -43.79
C LEU A 47 -21.03 -11.22 -44.13
N LEU A 48 -20.32 -10.65 -43.15
CA LEU A 48 -18.89 -10.42 -43.24
C LEU A 48 -18.14 -11.59 -42.59
N ASP A 49 -17.11 -12.11 -43.26
CA ASP A 49 -16.23 -13.15 -42.73
C ASP A 49 -15.15 -12.58 -41.77
N VAL A 50 -15.20 -11.29 -41.49
CA VAL A 50 -14.31 -10.59 -40.55
C VAL A 50 -14.99 -10.42 -39.18
N GLY A 51 -14.15 -10.39 -38.13
CA GLY A 51 -14.62 -10.08 -36.78
C GLY A 51 -15.01 -8.62 -36.61
N LEU A 52 -15.17 -8.19 -35.36
CA LEU A 52 -15.49 -6.80 -35.03
C LEU A 52 -14.32 -5.88 -35.43
N GLU A 53 -14.60 -4.90 -36.30
CA GLU A 53 -13.59 -3.98 -36.81
C GLU A 53 -13.55 -2.67 -36.01
N VAL A 54 -12.37 -2.04 -35.96
CA VAL A 54 -12.19 -0.74 -35.32
C VAL A 54 -12.70 0.36 -36.24
N TYR A 55 -13.58 1.22 -35.72
CA TYR A 55 -14.06 2.40 -36.43
C TYR A 55 -12.98 3.51 -36.39
N PRO A 56 -12.54 4.05 -37.55
CA PRO A 56 -11.50 5.07 -37.62
C PRO A 56 -12.06 6.44 -37.22
N TYR A 57 -12.19 6.67 -35.91
CA TYR A 57 -12.63 7.94 -35.36
C TYR A 57 -11.67 9.07 -35.75
N SER A 58 -12.22 10.11 -36.38
CA SER A 58 -11.51 11.35 -36.68
C SER A 58 -12.21 12.47 -35.92
N PRO A 59 -11.53 13.14 -34.97
CA PRO A 59 -12.16 14.22 -34.22
C PRO A 59 -12.56 15.35 -35.17
N GLY A 60 -13.81 15.80 -35.06
CA GLY A 60 -14.29 17.00 -35.74
C GLY A 60 -13.55 18.25 -35.27
N LYS A 61 -13.70 19.35 -36.01
CA LYS A 61 -13.30 20.68 -35.53
C LYS A 61 -14.56 21.43 -35.15
N ALA A 62 -14.63 21.89 -33.91
CA ALA A 62 -15.67 22.80 -33.46
C ALA A 62 -15.58 24.15 -34.19
N GLU A 63 -16.65 24.95 -34.13
CA GLU A 63 -16.73 26.26 -34.80
C GLU A 63 -15.64 27.26 -34.34
N ASP A 64 -15.13 27.09 -33.13
CA ASP A 64 -14.03 27.89 -32.56
C ASP A 64 -12.62 27.38 -32.96
N GLY A 65 -12.55 26.33 -33.78
CA GLY A 65 -11.31 25.72 -34.25
C GLY A 65 -10.69 24.70 -33.29
N THR A 66 -11.30 24.44 -32.13
CA THR A 66 -10.86 23.38 -31.21
C THR A 66 -11.25 21.99 -31.73
N GLN A 67 -10.45 20.97 -31.40
CA GLN A 67 -10.80 19.59 -31.73
C GLN A 67 -11.91 19.09 -30.81
N GLU A 68 -12.92 18.45 -31.39
CA GLU A 68 -13.98 17.80 -30.63
C GLU A 68 -13.40 16.67 -29.78
N ALA A 69 -13.71 16.71 -28.48
CA ALA A 69 -13.25 15.71 -27.53
C ALA A 69 -14.34 14.67 -27.28
N VAL A 70 -13.92 13.41 -27.17
CA VAL A 70 -14.77 12.33 -26.68
C VAL A 70 -14.77 12.37 -25.15
N GLN A 71 -15.96 12.38 -24.57
CA GLN A 71 -16.13 12.25 -23.14
C GLN A 71 -16.31 10.77 -22.78
N ILE A 72 -15.51 10.29 -21.83
CA ILE A 72 -15.48 8.91 -21.38
C ILE A 72 -15.82 8.89 -19.90
N THR A 73 -16.80 8.08 -19.51
CA THR A 73 -17.14 7.80 -18.12
C THR A 73 -16.83 6.36 -17.79
N LEU A 74 -15.95 6.14 -16.81
CA LEU A 74 -15.58 4.81 -16.31
C LEU A 74 -16.20 4.61 -14.94
N ARG A 75 -16.90 3.48 -14.76
CA ARG A 75 -17.29 2.98 -13.45
C ARG A 75 -16.11 2.22 -12.84
N LEU A 76 -15.73 2.60 -11.63
CA LEU A 76 -14.60 2.03 -10.90
C LEU A 76 -15.00 0.72 -10.24
N PRO A 77 -14.09 -0.26 -10.18
CA PRO A 77 -14.43 -1.57 -9.65
C PRO A 77 -14.41 -1.56 -8.12
N ASP A 78 -15.37 -2.25 -7.49
CA ASP A 78 -15.54 -2.29 -6.02
C ASP A 78 -14.39 -2.97 -5.26
N ASN A 79 -13.50 -3.66 -5.99
CA ASN A 79 -12.37 -4.38 -5.42
C ASN A 79 -11.09 -3.52 -5.31
N VAL A 80 -11.16 -2.22 -5.64
CA VAL A 80 -10.03 -1.29 -5.60
C VAL A 80 -10.41 -0.04 -4.82
N ILE A 81 -9.53 0.39 -3.92
CA ILE A 81 -9.66 1.64 -3.17
C ILE A 81 -8.82 2.73 -3.82
N TYR A 82 -9.45 3.87 -4.05
CA TYR A 82 -8.79 5.13 -4.41
C TYR A 82 -8.91 6.10 -3.23
N PHE A 83 -7.79 6.38 -2.55
CA PHE A 83 -7.73 7.28 -1.38
C PHE A 83 -7.75 8.77 -1.78
N LYS A 84 -7.44 9.06 -3.04
CA LYS A 84 -7.52 10.38 -3.66
C LYS A 84 -8.10 10.23 -5.06
N VAL A 85 -8.51 11.35 -5.65
CA VAL A 85 -8.86 11.41 -7.08
C VAL A 85 -7.73 10.78 -7.90
N PRO A 86 -7.97 9.67 -8.63
CA PRO A 86 -6.92 9.02 -9.39
C PRO A 86 -6.46 9.87 -10.56
N VAL A 87 -5.19 9.75 -10.90
CA VAL A 87 -4.60 10.40 -12.07
C VAL A 87 -4.91 9.54 -13.29
N ALA A 88 -5.74 10.03 -14.20
CA ALA A 88 -5.95 9.40 -15.49
C ALA A 88 -4.72 9.61 -16.38
N ALA A 89 -4.23 8.54 -17.00
CA ALA A 89 -3.13 8.60 -17.95
C ALA A 89 -3.43 7.75 -19.19
N GLN A 90 -2.99 8.24 -20.34
CA GLN A 90 -3.04 7.52 -21.61
C GLN A 90 -1.69 6.87 -21.93
N TRP A 91 -1.73 5.72 -22.59
CA TRP A 91 -0.54 5.05 -23.08
C TRP A 91 -0.04 5.69 -24.38
N ASP A 92 1.23 6.07 -24.40
CA ASP A 92 1.94 6.50 -25.60
C ASP A 92 2.68 5.31 -26.21
N PRO A 93 2.21 4.75 -27.34
CA PRO A 93 2.84 3.59 -27.95
C PRO A 93 4.23 3.90 -28.54
N VAL A 94 4.49 5.15 -28.93
CA VAL A 94 5.76 5.56 -29.53
C VAL A 94 6.81 5.71 -28.44
N GLY A 95 6.46 6.41 -27.36
CA GLY A 95 7.34 6.61 -26.21
C GLY A 95 7.41 5.41 -25.25
N GLN A 96 6.52 4.41 -25.41
CA GLN A 96 6.31 3.30 -24.49
C GLN A 96 6.18 3.76 -23.02
N GLN A 97 5.36 4.78 -22.82
CA GLN A 97 5.22 5.43 -21.51
C GLN A 97 3.78 5.88 -21.27
N TRP A 98 3.42 5.99 -19.99
CA TRP A 98 2.16 6.61 -19.58
C TRP A 98 2.31 8.13 -19.56
N ARG A 99 1.29 8.84 -20.04
CA ARG A 99 1.26 10.30 -20.14
C ARG A 99 -0.05 10.85 -19.62
N THR A 100 0.00 12.01 -18.97
CA THR A 100 -1.20 12.69 -18.45
C THR A 100 -1.69 13.81 -19.36
N ASP A 101 -0.89 14.22 -20.35
CA ASP A 101 -1.34 15.15 -21.37
C ASP A 101 -2.31 14.48 -22.37
N GLY A 102 -3.18 15.29 -22.98
CA GLY A 102 -4.26 14.79 -23.84
C GLY A 102 -5.55 14.39 -23.11
N ILE A 103 -5.53 14.40 -21.76
CA ILE A 103 -6.70 14.18 -20.90
C ILE A 103 -7.07 15.50 -20.23
N SER A 104 -8.36 15.84 -20.26
CA SER A 104 -8.88 17.09 -19.68
C SER A 104 -10.27 16.90 -19.08
N LYS A 105 -10.80 17.95 -18.44
CA LYS A 105 -12.17 17.97 -17.86
C LYS A 105 -12.45 16.75 -16.97
N ILE A 106 -11.52 16.43 -16.08
CA ILE A 106 -11.63 15.28 -15.18
C ILE A 106 -12.62 15.63 -14.07
N THR A 107 -13.67 14.83 -13.92
CA THR A 107 -14.59 14.85 -12.79
C THR A 107 -14.59 13.48 -12.12
N TYR A 108 -14.52 13.46 -10.79
CA TYR A 108 -14.53 12.24 -9.99
C TYR A 108 -15.68 12.30 -8.99
N GLU A 109 -16.53 11.29 -9.02
CA GLU A 109 -17.69 11.15 -8.16
C GLU A 109 -17.44 9.95 -7.25
N ALA A 110 -17.00 10.23 -6.02
CA ALA A 110 -16.59 9.19 -5.07
C ALA A 110 -17.75 8.27 -4.68
N GLU A 111 -18.94 8.84 -4.44
CA GLU A 111 -20.15 8.09 -4.05
C GLU A 111 -20.62 7.14 -5.16
N GLU A 112 -20.64 7.62 -6.41
CA GLU A 112 -21.02 6.82 -7.59
C GLU A 112 -19.89 5.89 -8.08
N LYS A 113 -18.71 5.99 -7.45
CA LYS A 113 -17.47 5.30 -7.87
C LYS A 113 -17.24 5.45 -9.38
N SER A 114 -17.28 6.69 -9.88
CA SER A 114 -17.13 6.96 -11.30
C SER A 114 -16.13 8.09 -11.55
N ILE A 115 -15.45 7.99 -12.68
CA ILE A 115 -14.56 9.04 -13.18
C ILE A 115 -14.90 9.34 -14.62
N THR A 116 -15.03 10.63 -14.92
CA THR A 116 -15.33 11.12 -16.27
C THR A 116 -14.22 12.04 -16.73
N PHE A 117 -13.78 11.90 -17.97
CA PHE A 117 -12.73 12.72 -18.56
C PHE A 117 -12.91 12.86 -20.06
N SER A 118 -12.27 13.86 -20.66
CA SER A 118 -12.33 14.17 -22.09
C SER A 118 -10.98 13.93 -22.76
N MET A 119 -11.00 13.31 -23.95
CA MET A 119 -9.82 13.00 -24.76
C MET A 119 -10.05 13.33 -26.24
N GLY A 120 -9.00 13.66 -26.99
CA GLY A 120 -9.12 13.99 -28.41
C GLY A 120 -9.35 12.79 -29.34
N ALA A 121 -9.10 11.57 -28.86
CA ALA A 121 -9.36 10.32 -29.57
C ALA A 121 -9.45 9.16 -28.58
N PHE A 122 -9.63 7.94 -29.08
CA PHE A 122 -9.65 6.73 -28.27
C PHE A 122 -8.23 6.20 -28.03
N TYR A 123 -7.91 5.92 -26.77
CA TYR A 123 -6.60 5.43 -26.35
C TYR A 123 -6.72 4.34 -25.30
N THR A 124 -5.60 3.70 -25.00
CA THR A 124 -5.48 2.87 -23.80
C THR A 124 -5.25 3.76 -22.59
N VAL A 125 -6.04 3.58 -21.53
CA VAL A 125 -6.05 4.43 -20.34
C VAL A 125 -5.81 3.60 -19.08
N ALA A 126 -5.10 4.17 -18.11
CA ALA A 126 -4.98 3.64 -16.75
C ALA A 126 -5.30 4.73 -15.73
N LEU A 127 -5.81 4.29 -14.57
CA LEU A 127 -6.04 5.14 -13.41
C LEU A 127 -4.93 4.89 -12.40
N LEU A 128 -4.22 5.96 -12.04
CA LEU A 128 -3.01 5.88 -11.25
C LEU A 128 -3.19 6.50 -9.87
N GLN A 129 -2.55 5.94 -8.87
CA GLN A 129 -2.51 6.48 -7.51
C GLN A 129 -1.08 6.49 -6.97
N ASP A 130 -0.76 7.46 -6.12
CA ASP A 130 0.54 7.50 -5.46
C ASP A 130 0.72 6.25 -4.56
N ALA A 131 1.80 5.52 -4.80
CA ALA A 131 2.16 4.31 -4.08
C ALA A 131 2.41 4.55 -2.58
N HIS A 132 2.63 5.81 -2.19
CA HIS A 132 3.10 6.20 -0.87
C HIS A 132 2.04 6.90 -0.03
N LEU A 133 0.75 6.90 -0.43
CA LEU A 133 -0.30 7.59 0.32
C LEU A 133 -0.45 7.11 1.78
N ASN A 134 -0.17 5.84 2.04
CA ASN A 134 -0.20 5.25 3.39
C ASN A 134 1.17 5.28 4.09
N LEU A 135 2.10 6.11 3.62
CA LEU A 135 3.42 6.30 4.20
C LEU A 135 3.66 7.79 4.50
N PRO A 136 4.29 8.13 5.63
CA PRO A 136 4.66 7.26 6.74
C PRO A 136 3.42 6.75 7.51
N TYR A 137 3.60 5.67 8.26
CA TYR A 137 2.60 5.14 9.20
C TYR A 137 2.44 6.07 10.40
N GLN A 138 1.22 6.17 10.91
CA GLN A 138 0.92 6.90 12.14
C GLN A 138 1.18 6.03 13.37
N ALA A 139 0.84 4.75 13.29
CA ALA A 139 1.10 3.75 14.32
C ALA A 139 1.17 2.35 13.72
N TRP A 140 1.78 1.43 14.45
CA TRP A 140 1.74 0.01 14.14
C TRP A 140 1.77 -0.79 15.44
N GLU A 141 1.11 -1.94 15.44
CA GLU A 141 1.02 -2.83 16.58
C GLU A 141 1.13 -4.27 16.11
N LEU A 142 1.82 -5.10 16.88
CA LEU A 142 1.82 -6.54 16.68
C LEU A 142 1.56 -7.19 18.04
N HIS A 143 0.42 -7.87 18.17
CA HIS A 143 0.04 -8.51 19.41
C HIS A 143 -0.17 -10.03 19.25
N PRO A 144 0.15 -10.83 20.28
CA PRO A 144 -0.17 -12.25 20.28
C PRO A 144 -1.68 -12.43 20.25
N ALA A 145 -2.13 -13.44 19.53
CA ALA A 145 -3.50 -13.92 19.60
C ALA A 145 -3.59 -15.34 20.17
N GLY A 146 -2.50 -16.13 20.09
CA GLY A 146 -2.45 -17.50 20.54
C GLY A 146 -1.06 -18.12 20.35
N VAL A 147 -0.97 -19.45 20.40
CA VAL A 147 0.23 -20.19 20.00
C VAL A 147 0.32 -20.13 18.48
N ASP A 148 1.45 -19.65 17.95
CA ASP A 148 1.66 -19.46 16.51
C ASP A 148 0.58 -18.61 15.83
N GLU A 149 -0.01 -17.69 16.60
CA GLU A 149 -1.06 -16.78 16.17
C GLU A 149 -0.75 -15.35 16.64
N GLY A 150 -0.93 -14.38 15.74
CA GLY A 150 -0.73 -12.96 16.02
C GLY A 150 -1.65 -12.07 15.19
N LEU A 151 -1.85 -10.84 15.65
CA LEU A 151 -2.53 -9.80 14.89
C LEU A 151 -1.56 -8.64 14.68
N PHE A 152 -1.39 -8.27 13.42
CA PHE A 152 -0.59 -7.15 12.98
C PHE A 152 -1.51 -6.03 12.48
N THR A 153 -1.40 -4.87 13.11
CA THR A 153 -2.20 -3.69 12.80
C THR A 153 -1.28 -2.58 12.32
N VAL A 154 -1.62 -1.96 11.19
CA VAL A 154 -0.94 -0.78 10.66
C VAL A 154 -1.95 0.34 10.51
N THR A 155 -1.70 1.45 11.21
CA THR A 155 -2.51 2.67 11.13
C THR A 155 -1.76 3.66 10.25
N ALA A 156 -2.30 3.94 9.07
CA ALA A 156 -1.79 4.91 8.12
C ALA A 156 -2.73 6.11 8.01
N VAL A 157 -2.35 7.12 7.22
CA VAL A 157 -3.12 8.36 7.07
C VAL A 157 -4.53 8.13 6.55
N PHE A 158 -4.73 7.19 5.62
CA PHE A 158 -6.04 6.96 4.99
C PHE A 158 -6.71 5.66 5.42
N ALA A 159 -5.97 4.74 6.04
CA ALA A 159 -6.49 3.40 6.32
C ALA A 159 -5.88 2.80 7.58
N THR A 160 -6.70 2.03 8.29
CA THR A 160 -6.23 1.08 9.31
C THR A 160 -6.37 -0.33 8.78
N ILE A 161 -5.26 -1.07 8.73
CA ILE A 161 -5.17 -2.42 8.17
C ILE A 161 -4.92 -3.39 9.31
N GLN A 162 -5.76 -4.42 9.45
CA GLN A 162 -5.58 -5.50 10.42
C GLN A 162 -5.34 -6.83 9.70
N ILE A 163 -4.26 -7.50 10.06
CA ILE A 163 -3.81 -8.75 9.45
C ILE A 163 -3.62 -9.80 10.55
N GLN A 164 -4.40 -10.87 10.52
CA GLN A 164 -4.15 -12.05 11.33
C GLN A 164 -3.03 -12.88 10.70
N ILE A 165 -2.19 -13.43 11.55
CA ILE A 165 -1.06 -14.30 11.21
C ILE A 165 -1.29 -15.60 11.96
N LYS A 166 -1.23 -16.72 11.26
CA LYS A 166 -1.33 -18.06 11.86
C LYS A 166 -0.47 -19.03 11.08
N ASP A 167 0.41 -19.75 11.76
CA ASP A 167 1.33 -20.69 11.13
C ASP A 167 2.09 -20.06 9.94
N ASN A 168 1.98 -20.63 8.74
CA ASN A 168 2.60 -20.10 7.51
C ASN A 168 1.67 -19.18 6.69
N GLN A 169 0.58 -18.69 7.28
CA GLN A 169 -0.47 -17.96 6.56
C GLN A 169 -0.82 -16.63 7.23
N CYS A 170 -1.40 -15.76 6.41
CA CYS A 170 -1.95 -14.49 6.83
C CYS A 170 -3.35 -14.32 6.27
N MET A 171 -4.18 -13.59 7.00
CA MET A 171 -5.53 -13.26 6.61
C MET A 171 -5.76 -11.77 6.83
N LEU A 172 -6.34 -11.10 5.84
CA LEU A 172 -6.84 -9.75 6.05
C LEU A 172 -8.09 -9.81 6.92
N SER A 173 -8.03 -9.24 8.12
CA SER A 173 -9.16 -9.18 9.06
C SER A 173 -10.08 -8.02 8.72
N SER A 174 -9.51 -6.84 8.46
CA SER A 174 -10.26 -5.66 8.07
C SER A 174 -9.33 -4.63 7.43
N VAL A 175 -9.92 -3.77 6.59
CA VAL A 175 -9.33 -2.51 6.14
C VAL A 175 -10.40 -1.45 6.35
N VAL A 176 -10.14 -0.53 7.28
CA VAL A 176 -11.06 0.55 7.61
C VAL A 176 -10.56 1.84 6.96
N VAL A 177 -11.40 2.47 6.14
CA VAL A 177 -11.16 3.76 5.48
C VAL A 177 -12.33 4.67 5.86
N GLU A 178 -12.07 5.83 6.47
CA GLU A 178 -13.12 6.76 6.89
C GLU A 178 -14.28 6.08 7.66
N GLU A 179 -13.94 5.19 8.61
CA GLU A 179 -14.88 4.41 9.44
C GLU A 179 -15.65 3.28 8.70
N GLU A 180 -15.43 3.10 7.40
CA GLU A 180 -16.06 2.03 6.62
C GLU A 180 -15.11 0.85 6.39
N GLU A 181 -15.61 -0.37 6.61
CA GLU A 181 -14.90 -1.59 6.26
C GLU A 181 -14.95 -1.84 4.75
N MET A 182 -13.77 -1.96 4.15
CA MET A 182 -13.60 -2.15 2.73
C MET A 182 -13.05 -3.56 2.41
N LEU A 183 -13.03 -3.90 1.12
CA LEU A 183 -12.35 -5.08 0.58
C LEU A 183 -12.90 -6.44 1.07
N SER A 184 -14.21 -6.53 1.29
CA SER A 184 -14.92 -7.78 1.66
C SER A 184 -14.59 -8.98 0.76
N HIS A 185 -14.23 -8.73 -0.51
CA HIS A 185 -13.83 -9.77 -1.46
C HIS A 185 -12.50 -10.47 -1.13
N ILE A 186 -11.63 -9.90 -0.30
CA ILE A 186 -10.39 -10.54 0.19
C ILE A 186 -10.36 -10.74 1.72
N THR A 187 -11.15 -9.99 2.47
CA THR A 187 -11.30 -10.16 3.92
C THR A 187 -11.70 -11.59 4.28
N GLY A 188 -11.11 -12.15 5.34
CA GLY A 188 -11.41 -13.49 5.83
C GLY A 188 -10.74 -14.64 5.06
N LYS A 189 -9.95 -14.36 4.01
CA LYS A 189 -9.26 -15.37 3.21
C LYS A 189 -7.83 -15.59 3.69
N TRP A 190 -7.52 -16.80 4.15
CA TRP A 190 -6.16 -17.24 4.46
C TRP A 190 -5.34 -17.41 3.19
N MET A 191 -4.15 -16.82 3.17
CA MET A 191 -3.20 -16.89 2.05
C MET A 191 -1.77 -16.74 2.54
N SER A 192 -0.77 -16.99 1.69
CA SER A 192 0.62 -16.76 2.06
C SER A 192 0.90 -15.25 2.28
N PRO A 193 1.91 -14.86 3.08
CA PRO A 193 2.29 -13.46 3.27
C PRO A 193 2.52 -12.73 1.94
N PHE A 194 3.18 -13.40 0.99
CA PHE A 194 3.42 -12.88 -0.36
C PHE A 194 2.11 -12.64 -1.14
N ALA A 195 1.18 -13.60 -1.11
CA ALA A 195 -0.11 -13.46 -1.78
C ALA A 195 -0.95 -12.33 -1.18
N LEU A 196 -0.94 -12.18 0.16
CA LEU A 196 -1.62 -11.09 0.85
C LEU A 196 -1.05 -9.73 0.43
N ARG A 197 0.27 -9.60 0.41
CA ARG A 197 0.94 -8.38 -0.08
C ARG A 197 0.53 -8.02 -1.50
N ALA A 198 0.49 -9.00 -2.40
CA ALA A 198 0.06 -8.79 -3.78
C ALA A 198 -1.42 -8.42 -3.88
N ALA A 199 -2.29 -9.05 -3.08
CA ALA A 199 -3.72 -8.75 -3.03
C ALA A 199 -3.98 -7.32 -2.54
N LEU A 200 -3.35 -6.90 -1.44
CA LEU A 200 -3.46 -5.55 -0.89
C LEU A 200 -3.00 -4.49 -1.91
N LYS A 201 -1.85 -4.70 -2.55
CA LYS A 201 -1.36 -3.77 -3.60
C LYS A 201 -2.32 -3.65 -4.78
N ARG A 202 -2.87 -4.77 -5.26
CA ARG A 202 -3.85 -4.78 -6.36
C ARG A 202 -5.17 -4.09 -5.98
N ALA A 203 -5.54 -4.18 -4.71
CA ALA A 203 -6.70 -3.52 -4.13
C ALA A 203 -6.48 -2.02 -3.86
N GLY A 204 -5.31 -1.45 -4.18
CA GLY A 204 -4.99 -0.04 -3.93
C GLY A 204 -4.45 0.25 -2.53
N VAL A 205 -4.35 -0.74 -1.65
CA VAL A 205 -3.82 -0.61 -0.29
C VAL A 205 -2.35 -0.97 -0.27
N ASN A 206 -1.48 0.02 -0.48
CA ASN A 206 -0.03 -0.19 -0.39
C ASN A 206 0.55 0.28 0.95
N ILE A 207 0.90 -0.68 1.82
CA ILE A 207 1.67 -0.47 3.06
C ILE A 207 3.09 -1.04 2.94
N PHE A 208 3.63 -1.15 1.72
CA PHE A 208 4.91 -1.82 1.48
C PHE A 208 5.84 -0.91 0.68
N PRO A 209 6.65 -0.07 1.37
CA PRO A 209 7.62 0.79 0.71
C PRO A 209 8.55 0.00 -0.22
N ALA A 210 8.83 0.57 -1.38
CA ALA A 210 9.81 0.08 -2.33
C ALA A 210 11.21 0.63 -2.00
N GLU A 211 12.23 0.17 -2.73
CA GLU A 211 13.61 0.63 -2.54
C GLU A 211 13.78 2.13 -2.84
N TYR A 212 13.01 2.66 -3.79
CA TYR A 212 13.02 4.07 -4.18
C TYR A 212 12.08 4.95 -3.33
N SER A 213 11.28 4.37 -2.42
CA SER A 213 10.37 5.14 -1.56
C SER A 213 11.03 6.26 -0.74
N PRO A 214 12.30 6.18 -0.30
CA PRO A 214 12.97 7.29 0.38
C PRO A 214 13.09 8.58 -0.44
N LYS A 215 12.90 8.53 -1.77
CA LYS A 215 12.85 9.72 -2.63
C LYS A 215 11.57 10.53 -2.43
N TYR A 216 10.47 9.87 -2.08
CA TYR A 216 9.12 10.44 -2.00
C TYR A 216 8.66 10.65 -0.57
N VAL A 217 9.11 9.78 0.35
CA VAL A 217 8.71 9.81 1.76
C VAL A 217 9.96 9.91 2.63
N PRO A 218 10.04 10.91 3.53
CA PRO A 218 11.13 11.02 4.47
C PRO A 218 11.26 9.76 5.33
N VAL A 219 12.48 9.21 5.38
CA VAL A 219 12.80 8.07 6.24
C VAL A 219 13.43 8.58 7.53
N LEU A 220 12.89 8.16 8.67
CA LEU A 220 13.49 8.52 9.94
C LEU A 220 14.73 7.66 10.20
N ARG A 221 15.92 8.24 9.98
CA ARG A 221 17.20 7.56 10.21
C ARG A 221 17.53 7.30 11.69
N LYS A 222 16.75 7.80 12.64
CA LYS A 222 16.95 7.59 14.09
C LYS A 222 16.20 6.36 14.59
N VAL A 223 16.50 5.20 14.03
CA VAL A 223 15.95 3.90 14.47
C VAL A 223 16.47 3.54 15.87
N SER A 224 17.70 3.94 16.24
CA SER A 224 18.31 3.54 17.52
C SER A 224 17.76 4.25 18.76
N ALA A 225 17.44 5.54 18.67
CA ALA A 225 17.08 6.33 19.84
C ALA A 225 15.58 6.22 20.22
N ARG A 226 14.67 6.16 19.24
CA ARG A 226 13.22 6.07 19.49
C ARG A 226 12.77 4.68 19.96
N ILE A 227 13.36 3.61 19.43
CA ILE A 227 13.11 2.25 19.94
C ILE A 227 13.55 2.17 21.40
N SER A 228 14.74 2.70 21.74
CA SER A 228 15.21 2.74 23.13
C SER A 228 14.32 3.56 24.06
N TRP A 229 13.76 4.68 23.60
CA TRP A 229 12.90 5.55 24.42
C TRP A 229 11.47 5.00 24.58
N TRP A 230 10.87 4.43 23.53
CA TRP A 230 9.54 3.84 23.57
C TRP A 230 9.52 2.57 24.42
N PHE A 231 10.57 1.74 24.33
CA PHE A 231 10.80 0.65 25.29
C PHE A 231 10.93 1.18 26.73
N PHE A 232 11.63 2.29 26.95
CA PHE A 232 11.82 2.85 28.31
C PHE A 232 10.52 3.33 28.97
N SER A 233 9.66 4.04 28.23
CA SER A 233 8.39 4.56 28.75
C SER A 233 7.40 3.45 29.13
N VAL A 234 7.49 2.31 28.48
CA VAL A 234 6.64 1.14 28.74
C VAL A 234 7.05 0.43 30.04
N PHE A 235 8.35 0.34 30.31
CA PHE A 235 8.89 -0.35 31.48
C PHE A 235 8.71 0.45 32.79
N HIS A 236 8.49 1.76 32.72
CA HIS A 236 8.43 2.64 33.89
C HIS A 236 7.03 2.91 34.43
N SER A 237 5.99 2.74 33.60
CA SER A 237 4.61 2.82 34.07
C SER A 237 4.25 1.47 34.70
N GLY A 238 4.43 1.32 36.00
CA GLY A 238 4.14 0.10 36.79
C GLY A 238 2.66 -0.32 36.82
N HIS A 239 2.02 -0.44 35.66
CA HIS A 239 0.66 -0.93 35.49
C HIS A 239 0.66 -2.46 35.35
N PRO A 240 -0.20 -3.18 36.10
CA PRO A 240 -0.27 -4.62 36.07
C PRO A 240 -1.10 -5.08 34.86
N LEU A 241 -0.52 -5.01 33.67
CA LEU A 241 -1.02 -5.69 32.46
C LEU A 241 0.15 -6.41 31.79
N LEU A 242 0.76 -7.32 32.55
CA LEU A 242 1.89 -8.16 32.14
C LEU A 242 1.41 -9.34 31.29
N HIS A 243 1.31 -9.16 29.96
CA HIS A 243 1.22 -10.30 29.03
C HIS A 243 1.63 -9.99 27.56
N TRP A 244 2.18 -8.81 27.27
CA TRP A 244 2.40 -8.34 25.89
C TRP A 244 3.86 -8.07 25.51
N GLU A 245 4.78 -8.08 26.48
CA GLU A 245 6.19 -7.72 26.25
C GLU A 245 6.92 -8.68 25.30
N LEU A 246 6.49 -9.94 25.22
CA LEU A 246 7.15 -11.02 24.47
C LEU A 246 7.02 -11.00 22.95
N LEU A 247 5.92 -10.46 22.41
CA LEU A 247 5.73 -10.53 20.96
C LEU A 247 6.53 -9.46 20.23
N LEU A 248 6.69 -8.30 20.88
CA LEU A 248 7.64 -7.29 20.46
C LEU A 248 9.08 -7.80 20.59
N HIS A 249 9.37 -8.64 21.60
CA HIS A 249 10.68 -9.27 21.79
C HIS A 249 11.06 -10.18 20.62
N LEU A 250 10.17 -11.06 20.13
CA LEU A 250 10.43 -11.91 18.95
C LEU A 250 10.61 -11.08 17.66
N THR A 251 9.82 -10.03 17.55
CA THR A 251 9.81 -9.13 16.40
C THR A 251 11.08 -8.32 16.28
N VAL A 252 11.58 -7.79 17.39
CA VAL A 252 12.84 -7.04 17.43
C VAL A 252 14.05 -8.00 17.41
N HIS A 253 13.92 -9.20 18.00
CA HIS A 253 14.98 -10.22 18.04
C HIS A 253 15.38 -10.70 16.63
N PHE A 254 14.43 -11.08 15.79
CA PHE A 254 14.73 -11.56 14.43
C PHE A 254 15.12 -10.42 13.48
N PHE A 255 14.48 -9.24 13.62
CA PHE A 255 14.78 -8.07 12.80
C PHE A 255 16.18 -7.50 13.08
N LEU A 256 16.65 -7.52 14.34
CA LEU A 256 18.01 -7.08 14.69
C LEU A 256 19.08 -8.13 14.36
N GLN A 257 18.77 -9.42 14.39
CA GLN A 257 19.73 -10.48 14.10
C GLN A 257 20.12 -10.55 12.62
N GLN A 258 19.30 -9.98 11.72
CA GLN A 258 19.56 -9.94 10.27
C GLN A 258 19.96 -8.56 9.74
N VAL A 259 19.72 -7.46 10.48
CA VAL A 259 20.39 -6.14 10.28
C VAL A 259 21.84 -6.18 10.82
N ARG A 260 22.47 -7.35 10.76
CA ARG A 260 23.81 -7.66 11.26
C ARG A 260 24.92 -6.97 10.47
N GLU A 261 24.63 -6.40 9.30
CA GLU A 261 25.63 -5.74 8.47
C GLU A 261 25.69 -4.21 8.63
N HIS A 262 24.73 -3.58 9.33
CA HIS A 262 24.70 -2.11 9.45
C HIS A 262 24.52 -1.53 10.85
N LEU A 263 24.13 -2.32 11.86
CA LEU A 263 24.08 -1.85 13.25
C LEU A 263 25.29 -2.38 14.03
N THR A 264 26.37 -1.59 14.01
CA THR A 264 27.51 -1.72 14.92
C THR A 264 27.04 -1.94 16.36
N VAL A 265 27.64 -2.93 17.02
CA VAL A 265 27.59 -3.27 18.46
C VAL A 265 27.19 -2.07 19.33
N MET A 266 25.90 -1.95 19.66
CA MET A 266 25.43 -0.99 20.64
C MET A 266 25.35 -1.69 21.99
N LYS A 267 26.18 -1.24 22.96
CA LYS A 267 25.99 -1.58 24.37
C LYS A 267 24.67 -0.97 24.83
N VAL A 268 23.78 -1.80 25.36
CA VAL A 268 22.48 -1.35 25.88
C VAL A 268 22.53 -1.33 27.40
N GLN A 269 21.93 -0.29 27.99
CA GLN A 269 21.93 -0.04 29.43
C GLN A 269 20.50 -0.09 29.95
N ASN A 270 20.29 -0.82 31.04
CA ASN A 270 19.04 -0.81 31.79
C ASN A 270 19.13 0.27 32.89
N LEU A 271 18.32 1.33 32.83
CA LEU A 271 18.29 2.37 33.88
C LEU A 271 17.14 2.08 34.86
N LYS A 272 17.50 1.63 36.06
CA LYS A 272 16.55 1.52 37.18
C LYS A 272 16.27 2.92 37.73
N LEU A 273 15.22 3.57 37.24
CA LEU A 273 14.79 4.91 37.67
C LEU A 273 13.27 4.95 37.85
N PRO A 274 12.65 4.72 39.02
CA PRO A 274 11.22 5.04 39.14
C PRO A 274 10.98 6.53 38.80
N GLU A 275 9.84 6.87 38.17
CA GLU A 275 9.49 8.23 37.68
C GLU A 275 9.59 9.36 38.73
N THR A 276 9.81 9.02 40.00
CA THR A 276 9.84 9.93 41.15
C THR A 276 11.20 10.01 41.87
N SER A 277 12.28 9.41 41.34
CA SER A 277 13.60 9.44 41.98
C SER A 277 14.53 10.49 41.38
N GLU A 278 15.06 11.41 42.22
CA GLU A 278 16.10 12.38 41.83
C GLU A 278 17.53 11.77 41.79
N ALA A 279 17.70 10.52 42.22
CA ALA A 279 19.00 9.83 42.23
C ALA A 279 19.09 8.72 41.17
N PHE A 280 20.15 8.75 40.37
CA PHE A 280 20.53 7.70 39.43
C PHE A 280 21.05 6.47 40.19
N SER A 281 20.60 5.27 39.82
CA SER A 281 21.17 4.00 40.33
C SER A 281 22.64 3.85 39.91
N GLU A 282 23.51 3.45 40.84
CA GLU A 282 24.98 3.49 40.70
C GLU A 282 25.60 2.35 39.88
N GLU A 283 24.84 1.34 39.43
CA GLU A 283 25.40 0.22 38.66
C GLU A 283 24.59 -0.10 37.39
N PRO A 284 24.99 0.41 36.22
CA PRO A 284 24.34 0.06 34.95
C PRO A 284 24.68 -1.39 34.55
N GLU A 285 23.64 -2.22 34.43
CA GLU A 285 23.75 -3.56 33.84
C GLU A 285 23.97 -3.42 32.33
N PHE A 286 25.11 -3.91 31.86
CA PHE A 286 25.50 -3.88 30.46
C PHE A 286 25.18 -5.20 29.78
N HIS A 287 24.40 -5.14 28.71
CA HIS A 287 24.16 -6.30 27.86
C HIS A 287 24.85 -6.11 26.50
N SER A 288 25.33 -7.23 25.93
CA SER A 288 26.04 -7.24 24.65
C SER A 288 25.12 -6.94 23.47
N THR A 289 23.83 -7.25 23.59
CA THR A 289 22.79 -6.90 22.62
C THR A 289 21.46 -6.65 23.34
N LEU A 290 20.49 -6.05 22.64
CA LEU A 290 19.10 -5.98 23.10
C LEU A 290 18.56 -7.37 23.46
N TYR A 291 18.91 -8.42 22.70
CA TYR A 291 18.48 -9.78 23.01
C TYR A 291 18.92 -10.24 24.40
N HIS A 292 20.17 -9.99 24.78
CA HIS A 292 20.67 -10.41 26.09
C HIS A 292 19.99 -9.64 27.23
N MET A 293 19.78 -8.33 27.05
CA MET A 293 19.01 -7.52 28.01
C MET A 293 17.59 -8.06 28.20
N LEU A 294 16.93 -8.35 27.08
CA LEU A 294 15.57 -8.83 27.04
C LEU A 294 15.44 -10.25 27.63
N LYS A 295 16.39 -11.14 27.33
CA LYS A 295 16.46 -12.49 27.90
C LYS A 295 16.63 -12.45 29.42
N ASP A 296 17.45 -11.53 29.92
CA ASP A 296 17.70 -11.38 31.36
C ASP A 296 16.48 -10.75 32.09
N SER A 297 15.64 -10.00 31.37
CA SER A 297 14.45 -9.34 31.91
C SER A 297 13.15 -10.16 31.77
N ALA A 298 13.12 -11.14 30.86
CA ALA A 298 11.93 -11.91 30.52
C ALA A 298 11.60 -12.99 31.58
N SER A 299 10.31 -13.25 31.80
CA SER A 299 9.87 -14.34 32.70
C SER A 299 10.19 -15.72 32.12
N SER A 300 10.21 -16.77 32.94
CA SER A 300 10.41 -18.14 32.44
C SER A 300 9.30 -18.58 31.47
N GLU A 301 8.06 -18.21 31.76
CA GLU A 301 6.89 -18.44 30.90
C GLU A 301 7.01 -17.73 29.54
N ALA A 302 7.68 -16.59 29.55
CA ALA A 302 8.02 -15.80 28.38
C ALA A 302 8.95 -16.58 27.46
N MET A 303 10.07 -17.03 28.03
CA MET A 303 11.11 -17.77 27.32
C MET A 303 10.58 -19.11 26.79
N ASP A 304 9.75 -19.81 27.56
CA ASP A 304 9.10 -21.05 27.11
C ASP A 304 8.22 -20.85 25.87
N LYS A 305 7.50 -19.73 25.76
CA LYS A 305 6.69 -19.43 24.56
C LYS A 305 7.55 -19.12 23.35
N VAL A 306 8.68 -18.44 23.53
CA VAL A 306 9.65 -18.15 22.46
C VAL A 306 10.28 -19.43 21.93
N GLU A 307 10.67 -20.34 22.82
CA GLU A 307 11.29 -21.62 22.43
C GLU A 307 10.30 -22.57 21.75
N ARG A 308 9.00 -22.46 22.06
CA ARG A 308 7.94 -23.29 21.47
C ARG A 308 7.32 -22.70 20.20
N ALA A 309 7.64 -21.47 19.83
CA ALA A 309 7.11 -20.84 18.64
C ALA A 309 7.54 -21.61 17.38
N GLY A 310 6.57 -21.93 16.53
CA GLY A 310 6.80 -22.60 15.27
C GLY A 310 7.60 -21.73 14.30
N PHE A 311 8.60 -22.32 13.64
CA PHE A 311 9.44 -21.59 12.67
C PHE A 311 8.64 -21.00 11.50
N LEU A 312 7.49 -21.61 11.15
CA LEU A 312 6.59 -21.13 10.10
C LEU A 312 5.89 -19.82 10.48
N PHE A 313 5.48 -19.70 11.76
CA PHE A 313 4.91 -18.47 12.30
C PHE A 313 5.93 -17.34 12.30
N ILE A 314 7.15 -17.63 12.77
CA ILE A 314 8.26 -16.67 12.77
C ILE A 314 8.55 -16.18 11.35
N ASP A 315 8.61 -17.09 10.37
CA ASP A 315 8.82 -16.74 8.97
C ASP A 315 7.69 -15.86 8.41
N SER A 316 6.42 -16.14 8.74
CA SER A 316 5.28 -15.32 8.29
C SER A 316 5.32 -13.90 8.84
N VAL A 317 5.63 -13.75 10.13
CA VAL A 317 5.83 -12.45 10.78
C VAL A 317 6.97 -11.69 10.09
N TYR A 318 8.09 -12.37 9.80
CA TYR A 318 9.21 -11.77 9.09
C TYR A 318 8.84 -11.31 7.68
N GLN A 319 8.16 -12.15 6.92
CA GLN A 319 7.71 -11.83 5.56
C GLN A 319 6.72 -10.67 5.49
N LEU A 320 6.01 -10.34 6.59
CA LEU A 320 5.16 -9.16 6.68
C LEU A 320 5.93 -7.90 7.12
N LEU A 321 6.80 -8.02 8.13
CA LEU A 321 7.47 -6.86 8.72
C LEU A 321 8.62 -6.33 7.87
N LEU A 322 9.37 -7.22 7.22
CA LEU A 322 10.48 -6.82 6.36
C LEU A 322 10.02 -5.89 5.21
N PRO A 323 8.97 -6.22 4.43
CA PRO A 323 8.52 -5.33 3.36
C PRO A 323 7.72 -4.12 3.83
N THR A 324 7.09 -4.16 5.01
CA THR A 324 6.40 -2.97 5.56
C THR A 324 7.38 -1.95 6.13
N ARG A 325 8.56 -2.39 6.61
CA ARG A 325 9.62 -1.50 7.13
C ARG A 325 9.10 -0.52 8.19
N VAL A 326 8.20 -0.99 9.06
CA VAL A 326 7.50 -0.16 10.06
C VAL A 326 8.45 0.70 10.88
N LEU A 327 9.61 0.19 11.29
CA LEU A 327 10.62 0.94 12.06
C LEU A 327 11.24 2.15 11.33
N ALA A 328 11.24 2.14 10.00
CA ALA A 328 11.84 3.20 9.18
C ALA A 328 10.81 4.28 8.76
N TYR A 329 9.53 3.89 8.73
CA TYR A 329 8.42 4.70 8.21
C TYR A 329 7.37 5.01 9.30
N SER A 330 7.72 4.98 10.60
CA SER A 330 6.86 5.35 11.75
C SER A 330 7.46 6.44 12.65
#